data_AF-A0AAE1HWC2-F1
#
_entry.id   AF-A0AAE1HWC2-F1
#
_cell.length_a   1.000
_cell.length_b   1.000
_cell.length_c   1.000
_cell.angle_alpha   90.00
_cell.angle_beta   90.00
_cell.angle_gamma   90.00
#
_symmetry.space_group_name_H-M   'P 1'
#
loop_
_entity.id
_entity.type
_entity.pdbx_description
1 polymer ?
#
loop_
_entity_poly.entity_id
_entity_poly.type
_entity_poly.pdbx_seq_one_letter_code
_entity_poly.pdbx_strand_id
1 'polypeptide(L)'
;MPIFEVAREEATRPGTFFYHVQDGLHYHRSHIRQGSTYYNCVLAGRGCHGRATYDVVDGFVHTTPHNHEPDMFYPDEMALRRAILRRCERLEYMDYRRIIFEEGRRFAPEVVARVTYARMRTSMRKAWVSNFPTHSQPIWWN
;
A
#
# COMPACT_ATOMS: atom_id res chain seq x y z
N MET A 1 19.20 18.73 -15.44
CA MET A 1 18.86 17.79 -14.35
C MET A 1 17.98 16.71 -14.96
N PRO A 2 18.15 15.42 -14.62
CA PRO A 2 17.27 14.38 -15.17
C PRO A 2 15.85 14.62 -14.66
N ILE A 3 14.88 14.65 -15.58
CA ILE A 3 13.46 14.66 -15.25
C ILE A 3 13.14 13.25 -14.76
N PHE A 4 12.97 13.08 -13.45
CA PHE A 4 12.54 11.79 -12.90
C PHE A 4 11.07 11.57 -13.27
N GLU A 5 10.80 10.49 -14.00
CA GLU A 5 9.43 10.10 -14.33
C GLU A 5 8.74 9.58 -13.06
N VAL A 6 7.59 10.17 -12.75
CA VAL A 6 6.80 9.75 -11.58
C VAL A 6 6.09 8.45 -11.90
N ALA A 7 6.55 7.36 -11.31
CA ALA A 7 5.91 6.07 -11.41
C ALA A 7 4.62 6.04 -10.58
N ARG A 8 3.61 5.30 -11.07
CA ARG A 8 2.32 5.10 -10.40
C ARG A 8 2.07 3.62 -10.20
N GLU A 9 1.78 3.24 -8.97
CA GLU A 9 1.50 1.86 -8.58
C GLU A 9 0.20 1.72 -7.80
N GLU A 10 -0.44 0.54 -7.91
CA GLU A 10 -1.67 0.24 -7.19
C GLU A 10 -1.42 0.06 -5.69
N ALA A 11 -2.19 0.78 -4.87
CA ALA A 11 -2.19 0.55 -3.43
C ALA A 11 -3.05 -0.66 -3.04
N THR A 12 -3.29 -0.85 -1.74
CA THR A 12 -4.05 -2.01 -1.24
C THR A 12 -5.55 -1.92 -1.50
N ARG A 13 -6.13 -0.71 -1.57
CA ARG A 13 -7.55 -0.54 -1.90
C ARG A 13 -7.74 -0.49 -3.42
N PRO A 14 -8.74 -1.20 -3.98
CA PRO A 14 -9.04 -1.13 -5.40
C PRO A 14 -9.21 0.31 -5.90
N GLY A 15 -8.62 0.61 -7.06
CA GLY A 15 -8.70 1.94 -7.69
C GLY A 15 -7.89 3.04 -7.01
N THR A 16 -7.10 2.71 -5.97
CA THR A 16 -6.21 3.67 -5.30
C THR A 16 -4.75 3.43 -5.67
N PHE A 17 -3.95 4.50 -5.66
CA PHE A 17 -2.58 4.49 -6.14
C PHE A 17 -1.63 5.22 -5.19
N PHE A 18 -0.36 4.83 -5.24
CA PHE A 18 0.76 5.62 -4.71
C PHE A 18 1.76 5.92 -5.83
N TYR A 19 2.62 6.91 -5.58
CA TYR A 19 3.55 7.48 -6.55
C TYR A 19 4.96 7.50 -5.96
N HIS A 20 5.98 7.35 -6.79
CA HIS A 20 7.39 7.37 -6.37
C HIS A 20 8.28 7.69 -7.58
N VAL A 21 9.53 8.06 -7.30
CA VAL A 21 10.56 8.34 -8.32
C VAL A 21 11.77 7.40 -8.16
N GLN A 22 11.51 6.19 -7.65
CA GLN A 22 12.52 5.13 -7.40
C GLN A 22 13.61 5.51 -6.39
N ASP A 23 13.33 6.50 -5.55
CA ASP A 23 14.18 6.98 -4.44
C ASP A 23 13.86 6.29 -3.10
N GLY A 24 12.91 5.34 -3.10
CA GLY A 24 12.40 4.66 -1.91
C GLY A 24 11.39 5.49 -1.10
N LEU A 25 11.02 6.68 -1.54
CA LEU A 25 9.99 7.50 -0.92
C LEU A 25 8.68 7.35 -1.71
N HIS A 26 7.58 7.23 -0.97
CA HIS A 26 6.28 6.90 -1.53
C HIS A 26 5.26 7.94 -1.13
N TYR A 27 4.40 8.29 -2.09
CA TYR A 27 3.49 9.42 -1.95
C TYR A 27 2.06 9.09 -2.35
N HIS A 28 1.11 9.77 -1.71
CA HIS A 28 -0.24 9.97 -2.22
C HIS A 28 -0.33 11.31 -2.95
N ARG A 29 -1.04 11.34 -4.08
CA ARG A 29 -1.38 12.59 -4.75
C ARG A 29 -2.37 13.38 -3.89
N SER A 30 -2.03 14.64 -3.64
CA SER A 30 -2.81 15.57 -2.81
C SER A 30 -3.79 16.37 -3.68
N HIS A 31 -3.28 17.30 -4.47
CA HIS A 31 -4.06 18.18 -5.33
C HIS A 31 -3.20 18.67 -6.50
N ILE A 32 -3.84 19.33 -7.46
CA ILE A 32 -3.19 19.97 -8.60
C ILE A 32 -3.50 21.47 -8.52
N ARG A 33 -2.48 22.32 -8.66
CA ARG A 33 -2.64 23.77 -8.65
C ARG A 33 -1.62 24.40 -9.59
N GLN A 34 -2.07 25.33 -10.44
CA GLN A 34 -1.22 26.10 -11.36
C GLN A 34 -0.29 25.23 -12.24
N GLY A 35 -0.77 24.04 -12.66
CA GLY A 35 0.02 23.11 -13.47
C GLY A 35 0.97 22.21 -12.68
N SER A 36 1.15 22.46 -11.38
CA SER A 36 1.95 21.59 -10.50
C SER A 36 1.05 20.57 -9.79
N THR A 37 1.54 19.34 -9.69
CA THR A 37 0.93 18.27 -8.90
C THR A 37 1.62 18.16 -7.56
N TYR A 38 0.86 18.13 -6.47
CA TYR A 38 1.37 18.08 -5.10
C TYR A 38 1.19 16.68 -4.51
N TYR A 39 2.16 16.26 -3.72
CA TYR A 39 2.27 14.92 -3.16
C TYR A 39 2.55 14.98 -1.66
N ASN A 40 1.94 14.07 -0.90
CA ASN A 40 2.17 13.88 0.52
C ASN A 40 2.69 12.46 0.78
N CYS A 41 3.59 12.28 1.73
CA CYS A 41 4.10 10.95 2.11
C CYS A 41 2.96 9.98 2.47
N VAL A 42 3.07 8.71 2.06
CA VAL A 42 2.13 7.63 2.46
C VAL A 42 2.09 7.38 3.97
N LEU A 43 3.14 7.79 4.70
CA LEU A 43 3.23 7.71 6.15
C LEU A 43 2.73 8.97 6.87
N ALA A 44 2.00 9.86 6.18
CA ALA A 44 1.48 11.08 6.79
C ALA A 44 0.56 10.81 8.00
N GLY A 45 -0.28 9.78 7.93
CA GLY A 45 -1.09 9.33 9.08
C GLY A 45 -0.29 8.75 10.24
N ARG A 46 1.03 8.57 10.08
CA ARG A 46 1.97 8.10 11.11
C ARG A 46 2.96 9.19 11.54
N GLY A 47 2.69 10.46 11.21
CA GLY A 47 3.50 11.60 11.63
C GLY A 47 4.63 11.98 10.68
N CYS A 48 4.66 11.47 9.45
CA CYS A 48 5.57 11.97 8.43
C CYS A 48 4.98 13.20 7.71
N HIS A 49 5.72 14.30 7.64
CA HIS A 49 5.29 15.49 6.91
C HIS A 49 6.02 15.71 5.58
N GLY A 50 6.68 14.67 5.06
CA GLY A 50 7.36 14.69 3.78
C GLY A 50 6.40 15.04 2.64
N ARG A 51 6.83 15.96 1.77
CA ARG A 51 6.06 16.50 0.65
C ARG A 51 6.92 16.62 -0.59
N ALA A 52 6.29 16.52 -1.75
CA ALA A 52 6.92 16.74 -3.03
C ALA A 52 5.96 17.41 -4.02
N THR A 53 6.53 17.99 -5.06
CA THR A 53 5.82 18.59 -6.18
C THR A 53 6.34 18.03 -7.49
N TYR A 54 5.49 17.99 -8.50
CA TYR A 54 5.88 17.73 -9.88
C TYR A 54 5.31 18.80 -10.80
N ASP A 55 6.15 19.40 -11.63
CA ASP A 55 5.72 20.18 -12.78
C ASP A 55 6.64 19.97 -13.99
N VAL A 56 6.25 20.55 -15.12
CA VAL A 56 6.92 20.36 -16.41
C VAL A 56 8.29 21.04 -16.48
N VAL A 57 8.53 22.06 -15.65
CA VAL A 57 9.76 22.86 -15.68
C VAL A 57 10.81 22.25 -14.77
N ASP A 58 10.45 22.01 -13.51
CA ASP A 58 11.37 21.57 -12.46
C ASP A 58 11.38 20.04 -12.29
N GLY A 59 10.42 19.33 -12.86
CA GLY A 59 10.25 17.89 -12.66
C GLY A 59 9.80 17.57 -11.23
N PHE A 60 10.20 16.42 -10.71
CA PHE A 60 9.85 16.00 -9.35
C PHE A 60 10.82 16.58 -8.32
N VAL A 61 10.29 17.34 -7.35
CA VAL A 61 11.08 18.04 -6.34
C VAL A 61 10.54 17.74 -4.94
N HIS A 62 11.41 17.36 -4.01
CA HIS A 62 11.07 17.25 -2.59
C HIS A 62 10.98 18.64 -1.96
N THR A 63 9.80 19.00 -1.45
CA THR A 63 9.56 20.33 -0.83
C THR A 63 9.64 20.29 0.69
N THR A 64 9.51 19.11 1.30
CA THR A 64 9.62 18.95 2.76
C THR A 64 10.30 17.62 3.05
N PRO A 65 11.34 17.59 3.92
CA PRO A 65 12.08 16.38 4.20
C PRO A 65 11.23 15.34 4.94
N HIS A 66 11.63 14.08 4.80
CA HIS A 66 11.03 12.95 5.51
C HIS A 66 11.73 12.75 6.86
N ASN A 67 11.01 12.15 7.81
CA ASN A 67 11.52 11.74 9.13
C ASN A 67 11.69 10.22 9.24
N HIS A 68 11.77 9.54 8.10
CA HIS A 68 11.99 8.11 8.00
C HIS A 68 12.94 7.84 6.85
N GLU A 69 13.61 6.70 6.92
CA GLU A 69 14.47 6.22 5.84
C GLU A 69 13.65 5.84 4.60
N PRO A 70 14.24 5.91 3.40
CA PRO A 70 13.66 5.32 2.20
C PRO A 70 13.39 3.82 2.34
N ASP A 71 12.32 3.36 1.70
CA ASP A 71 11.82 1.99 1.81
C ASP A 71 11.60 1.35 0.44
N MET A 72 12.62 0.68 -0.08
CA MET A 72 12.59 0.07 -1.41
C MET A 72 11.62 -1.11 -1.54
N PHE A 73 11.14 -1.68 -0.43
CA PHE A 73 10.24 -2.84 -0.44
C PHE A 73 8.77 -2.44 -0.37
N TYR A 74 8.44 -1.16 -0.21
CA TYR A 74 7.06 -0.71 -0.10
C TYR A 74 6.17 -1.13 -1.29
N PRO A 75 6.64 -1.06 -2.55
CA PRO A 75 5.86 -1.51 -3.70
C PRO A 75 5.44 -2.98 -3.60
N ASP A 76 6.40 -3.86 -3.37
CA ASP A 76 6.19 -5.30 -3.22
C ASP A 76 5.35 -5.62 -1.98
N GLU A 77 5.55 -4.89 -0.87
CA GLU A 77 4.70 -5.01 0.31
C GLU A 77 3.24 -4.71 -0.04
N MET A 78 2.96 -3.64 -0.78
CA MET A 78 1.60 -3.29 -1.18
C MET A 78 1.02 -4.33 -2.16
N ALA A 79 1.82 -4.84 -3.10
CA ALA A 79 1.42 -5.88 -4.03
C ALA A 79 1.05 -7.19 -3.31
N LEU A 80 1.87 -7.67 -2.38
CA LEU A 80 1.59 -8.86 -1.58
C LEU A 80 0.31 -8.67 -0.74
N ARG A 81 0.18 -7.52 -0.06
CA ARG A 81 -1.04 -7.21 0.72
C ARG A 81 -2.28 -7.23 -0.17
N ARG A 82 -2.20 -6.66 -1.38
CA ARG A 82 -3.31 -6.65 -2.35
C ARG A 82 -3.68 -8.07 -2.79
N ALA A 83 -2.72 -8.91 -3.12
CA ALA A 83 -2.94 -10.31 -3.51
C ALA A 83 -3.68 -11.09 -2.40
N ILE A 84 -3.23 -10.94 -1.15
CA ILE A 84 -3.86 -11.53 0.03
C ILE A 84 -5.31 -11.06 0.19
N LEU A 85 -5.57 -9.76 0.11
CA LEU A 85 -6.92 -9.20 0.31
C LEU A 85 -7.88 -9.63 -0.80
N ARG A 86 -7.45 -9.59 -2.07
CA ARG A 86 -8.23 -10.09 -3.22
C ARG A 86 -8.55 -11.59 -3.10
N ARG A 87 -7.69 -12.36 -2.43
CA ARG A 87 -7.96 -13.76 -2.16
C ARG A 87 -8.97 -13.95 -1.04
N CYS A 88 -8.89 -13.16 0.03
CA CYS A 88 -9.88 -13.16 1.12
C CYS A 88 -11.29 -12.78 0.64
N GLU A 89 -11.38 -11.86 -0.33
CA GLU A 89 -12.62 -11.45 -0.98
C GLU A 89 -13.36 -12.58 -1.71
N ARG A 90 -12.68 -13.66 -2.11
CA ARG A 90 -13.25 -14.70 -3.00
C ARG A 90 -13.50 -16.04 -2.33
N LEU A 91 -13.02 -16.24 -1.10
CA LEU A 91 -13.04 -17.55 -0.43
C LEU A 91 -14.19 -17.64 0.57
N GLU A 92 -14.99 -18.69 0.46
CA GLU A 92 -16.09 -19.01 1.37
C GLU A 92 -15.59 -19.48 2.75
N TYR A 93 -14.44 -20.19 2.79
CA TYR A 93 -13.76 -20.61 4.02
C TYR A 93 -12.36 -19.99 4.15
N MET A 94 -11.95 -19.66 5.37
CA MET A 94 -10.77 -18.84 5.63
C MET A 94 -9.73 -19.52 6.51
N ASP A 95 -8.58 -19.85 5.93
CA ASP A 95 -7.33 -20.02 6.66
C ASP A 95 -6.38 -18.87 6.31
N TYR A 96 -6.44 -17.81 7.11
CA TYR A 96 -5.65 -16.60 6.89
C TYR A 96 -4.14 -16.86 6.86
N ARG A 97 -3.63 -17.77 7.70
CA ARG A 97 -2.20 -18.06 7.76
C ARG A 97 -1.75 -18.76 6.49
N ARG A 98 -2.55 -19.71 6.02
CA ARG A 98 -2.30 -20.39 4.75
C ARG A 98 -2.32 -19.43 3.56
N ILE A 99 -3.28 -18.49 3.52
CA ILE A 99 -3.33 -17.48 2.44
C ILE A 99 -2.06 -16.64 2.42
N ILE A 100 -1.61 -16.12 3.58
CA ILE A 100 -0.38 -15.34 3.66
C ILE A 100 0.83 -16.15 3.21
N PHE A 101 0.93 -17.40 3.66
CA PHE A 101 2.02 -18.29 3.27
C PHE A 101 2.03 -18.53 1.75
N GLU A 102 0.90 -18.90 1.16
CA GLU A 102 0.82 -19.23 -0.27
C GLU A 102 1.05 -18.02 -1.18
N GLU A 103 0.45 -16.86 -0.88
CA GLU A 103 0.69 -15.64 -1.67
C GLU A 103 2.12 -15.11 -1.47
N GLY A 104 2.70 -15.30 -0.27
CA GLY A 104 4.07 -14.88 0.04
C GLY A 104 5.15 -15.62 -0.74
N ARG A 105 4.87 -16.82 -1.28
CA ARG A 105 5.86 -17.63 -2.04
C ARG A 105 6.39 -16.95 -3.29
N ARG A 106 5.71 -15.91 -3.80
CA ARG A 106 6.10 -15.16 -5.00
C ARG A 106 6.96 -13.93 -4.71
N PHE A 107 7.22 -13.65 -3.43
CA PHE A 107 7.89 -12.43 -2.98
C PHE A 107 9.18 -12.75 -2.24
N ALA A 108 10.09 -11.77 -2.18
CA ALA A 108 11.32 -11.89 -1.42
C ALA A 108 11.04 -12.09 0.09
N PRO A 109 11.88 -12.84 0.83
CA PRO A 109 11.68 -13.10 2.26
C PRO A 109 11.52 -11.82 3.10
N GLU A 110 12.23 -10.75 2.74
CA GLU A 110 12.18 -9.42 3.38
C GLU A 110 10.79 -8.81 3.27
N VAL A 111 10.13 -8.95 2.11
CA VAL A 111 8.76 -8.49 1.90
C VAL A 111 7.78 -9.33 2.71
N VAL A 112 7.94 -10.65 2.69
CA VAL A 112 7.08 -11.59 3.43
C VAL A 112 7.15 -11.32 4.94
N ALA A 113 8.33 -11.04 5.48
CA ALA A 113 8.53 -10.74 6.90
C ALA A 113 7.73 -9.49 7.37
N ARG A 114 7.43 -8.56 6.46
CA ARG A 114 6.70 -7.32 6.76
C ARG A 114 5.18 -7.53 6.81
N VAL A 115 4.68 -8.53 6.08
CA VAL A 115 3.25 -8.84 5.92
C VAL A 115 2.85 -10.03 6.80
N THR A 116 2.85 -9.81 8.12
CA THR A 116 2.48 -10.85 9.09
C THR A 116 0.98 -10.97 9.31
N TYR A 117 0.52 -12.14 9.76
CA TYR A 117 -0.88 -12.37 10.13
C TYR A 117 -1.38 -11.34 11.16
N ALA A 118 -0.58 -11.02 12.18
CA ALA A 118 -0.95 -10.04 13.20
C ALA A 118 -1.26 -8.66 12.61
N ARG A 119 -0.49 -8.23 11.60
CA ARG A 119 -0.68 -6.95 10.88
C ARG A 119 -1.83 -6.98 9.89
N MET A 120 -2.19 -8.16 9.38
CA MET A 120 -3.16 -8.32 8.29
C MET A 120 -4.55 -8.75 8.75
N ARG A 121 -4.70 -9.40 9.91
CA ARG A 121 -5.95 -10.03 10.37
C ARG A 121 -7.21 -9.17 10.20
N THR A 122 -7.13 -7.89 10.57
CA THR A 122 -8.27 -6.97 10.52
C THR A 122 -8.65 -6.62 9.08
N SER A 123 -7.67 -6.38 8.23
CA SER A 123 -7.89 -6.08 6.81
C SER A 123 -8.42 -7.30 6.06
N MET A 124 -7.86 -8.49 6.34
CA MET A 124 -8.31 -9.74 5.72
C MET A 124 -9.76 -10.06 6.09
N ARG A 125 -10.13 -9.89 7.38
CA ARG A 125 -11.52 -10.06 7.82
C ARG A 125 -12.46 -9.08 7.13
N LYS A 126 -12.08 -7.80 7.03
CA LYS A 126 -12.88 -6.79 6.34
C LYS A 126 -13.08 -7.12 4.86
N ALA A 127 -12.01 -7.54 4.19
CA ALA A 127 -12.05 -7.95 2.78
C ALA A 127 -13.03 -9.11 2.55
N TRP A 128 -13.02 -10.11 3.43
CA TRP A 128 -13.97 -11.22 3.36
C TRP A 128 -15.43 -10.80 3.65
N VAL A 129 -15.67 -10.07 4.75
CA VAL A 129 -17.03 -9.61 5.10
C VAL A 129 -17.62 -8.74 3.98
N SER A 130 -16.80 -7.99 3.24
CA SER A 130 -17.29 -7.15 2.15
C SER A 130 -17.98 -7.91 1.02
N ASN A 131 -17.60 -9.17 0.79
CA ASN A 131 -18.19 -10.03 -0.24
C ASN A 131 -19.12 -11.13 0.32
N PHE A 132 -19.07 -11.40 1.63
CA PHE A 132 -19.95 -12.35 2.31
C PHE A 132 -20.69 -11.71 3.50
N PRO A 133 -21.54 -10.70 3.28
CA PRO A 133 -22.18 -9.93 4.35
C PRO A 133 -23.13 -10.75 5.24
N THR A 134 -23.61 -11.91 4.78
CA THR A 134 -24.51 -12.81 5.50
C THR A 134 -23.85 -13.62 6.62
N HIS A 135 -22.51 -13.70 6.68
CA HIS A 135 -21.79 -14.40 7.76
C HIS A 135 -21.45 -13.51 8.97
N SER A 136 -22.21 -12.43 9.19
CA SER A 136 -22.02 -11.49 10.30
C SER A 136 -22.44 -12.01 11.68
N GLN A 137 -22.95 -13.25 11.79
CA GLN A 137 -23.21 -13.90 13.07
C GLN A 137 -21.98 -14.71 13.49
N PRO A 138 -21.40 -14.49 14.68
CA PRO A 138 -20.31 -15.31 15.16
C PRO A 138 -20.83 -16.73 15.40
N ILE A 139 -20.29 -17.71 14.68
CA ILE A 139 -20.34 -19.09 15.15
C ILE A 139 -19.40 -19.10 16.35
N TRP A 140 -20.00 -19.01 17.53
CA TRP A 140 -19.33 -19.16 18.81
C TRP A 140 -18.51 -20.45 18.76
N TRP A 141 -17.20 -20.33 19.00
CA TRP A 141 -16.33 -21.48 19.21
C TRP A 141 -16.76 -22.16 20.52
N ASN A 142 -17.30 -23.38 20.43
CA ASN A 142 -17.27 -24.36 21.52
C ASN A 142 -15.92 -25.07 21.50
#